data_AF-A0A7J6PWQ4-F1
#
_entry.id   AF-A0A7J6PWQ4-F1
#
_cell.length_a   1.000
_cell.length_b   1.000
_cell.length_c   1.000
_cell.angle_alpha   90.00
_cell.angle_beta   90.00
_cell.angle_gamma   90.00
#
_symmetry.space_group_name_H-M   'P 1'
#
loop_
_entity.id
_entity.type
_entity.pdbx_description
1 polymer ?
#
loop_
_entity_poly.entity_id
_entity_poly.type
_entity_poly.pdbx_seq_one_letter_code
_entity_poly.pdbx_strand_id
1 'polypeptide(L)'
;MDKTFSKKSNAALAAHVDKVAQKKGGAKALAIVTETCKKALAAGREEEEWMKLAQECKAATETKVSLRFEFVEGQLLTALRTGAWLVLDEINLAPGDVLQRIAGLLEQGASTEESPKYFEVHEAGGAGVKIPIHPDFRLFACMNPSHLGPAKKPLPAGIRARFCEYYVDEVVEDADLIQLVTDG
;
A
#
# COMPACT_ATOMS: atom_id res chain seq x y z
N MET A 1 -1.44 -6.60 49.03
CA MET A 1 -2.07 -7.63 48.18
C MET A 1 -3.42 -7.12 47.73
N ASP A 2 -3.58 -7.02 46.41
CA ASP A 2 -4.80 -6.92 45.61
C ASP A 2 -5.84 -5.84 45.94
N LYS A 3 -5.66 -4.67 45.32
CA LYS A 3 -6.78 -3.83 44.85
C LYS A 3 -6.74 -3.64 43.34
N THR A 4 -6.32 -4.65 42.59
CA THR A 4 -6.57 -4.69 41.15
C THR A 4 -8.05 -4.94 40.92
N PHE A 5 -8.64 -4.12 40.03
CA PHE A 5 -10.05 -4.18 39.67
C PHE A 5 -10.50 -5.60 39.35
N SER A 6 -11.69 -5.96 39.85
CA SER A 6 -12.39 -7.16 39.38
C SER A 6 -12.50 -7.11 37.86
N LYS A 7 -11.77 -8.00 37.17
CA LYS A 7 -11.82 -8.16 35.71
C LYS A 7 -13.25 -8.28 35.19
N LYS A 8 -14.17 -8.83 36.00
CA LYS A 8 -15.61 -8.93 35.70
C LYS A 8 -16.32 -7.58 35.63
N SER A 9 -15.94 -6.61 36.45
CA SER A 9 -16.60 -5.30 36.51
C SER A 9 -16.14 -4.36 35.40
N ASN A 10 -14.86 -4.45 35.00
CA ASN A 10 -14.31 -3.63 33.92
C ASN A 10 -14.63 -4.18 32.52
N ALA A 11 -14.94 -5.49 32.41
CA ALA A 11 -15.31 -6.11 31.15
C ALA A 11 -16.58 -5.49 30.51
N ALA A 12 -17.56 -5.09 31.34
CA ALA A 12 -18.77 -4.44 30.84
C ALA A 12 -18.50 -3.05 30.26
N LEU A 13 -17.61 -2.27 30.91
CA LEU A 13 -17.18 -0.97 30.41
C LEU A 13 -16.37 -1.13 29.12
N ALA A 14 -15.40 -2.05 29.09
CA ALA A 14 -14.59 -2.32 27.91
C ALA A 14 -15.47 -2.74 26.71
N ALA A 15 -16.39 -3.68 26.90
CA ALA A 15 -17.33 -4.09 25.86
C ALA A 15 -18.24 -2.94 25.39
N HIS A 16 -18.61 -2.03 26.28
CA HIS A 16 -19.39 -0.84 25.91
C HIS A 16 -18.55 0.15 25.08
N VAL A 17 -17.30 0.40 25.49
CA VAL A 17 -16.35 1.26 24.77
C VAL A 17 -16.09 0.70 23.38
N ASP A 18 -15.84 -0.61 23.24
CA ASP A 18 -15.63 -1.28 21.95
C ASP A 18 -16.85 -1.16 21.04
N LYS A 19 -18.05 -1.42 21.58
CA LYS A 19 -19.31 -1.30 20.83
C LYS A 19 -19.55 0.13 20.35
N VAL A 20 -19.17 1.13 21.16
CA VAL A 20 -19.27 2.55 20.78
C VAL A 20 -18.21 2.92 19.74
N ALA A 21 -16.99 2.40 19.85
CA ALA A 21 -15.93 2.63 18.88
C ALA A 21 -16.34 2.13 17.49
N GLN A 22 -16.92 0.93 17.41
CA GLN A 22 -17.37 0.33 16.15
C GLN A 22 -18.60 1.04 15.55
N LYS A 23 -19.59 1.44 16.36
CA LYS A 23 -20.86 2.00 15.85
C LYS A 23 -20.88 3.51 15.70
N LYS A 24 -20.12 4.23 16.53
CA LYS A 24 -20.20 5.69 16.65
C LYS A 24 -18.83 6.39 16.51
N GLY A 25 -17.77 5.62 16.25
CA GLY A 25 -16.42 6.11 16.00
C GLY A 25 -15.55 6.24 17.25
N GLY A 26 -14.23 6.16 17.05
CA GLY A 26 -13.22 6.17 18.11
C GLY A 26 -13.27 7.41 19.00
N ALA A 27 -13.60 8.59 18.46
CA ALA A 27 -13.70 9.84 19.22
C ALA A 27 -14.76 9.77 20.35
N LYS A 28 -15.92 9.16 20.08
CA LYS A 28 -16.99 9.00 21.09
C LYS A 28 -16.63 7.95 22.13
N ALA A 29 -15.91 6.90 21.74
CA ALA A 29 -15.40 5.90 22.67
C ALA A 29 -14.36 6.51 23.62
N LEU A 30 -13.43 7.31 23.09
CA LEU A 30 -12.43 8.04 23.86
C LEU A 30 -13.05 9.02 24.87
N ALA A 31 -14.13 9.69 24.49
CA ALA A 31 -14.85 10.59 25.38
C ALA A 31 -15.44 9.86 26.60
N ILE A 32 -15.98 8.65 26.41
CA ILE A 32 -16.49 7.80 27.50
C ILE A 32 -15.37 7.39 28.45
N VAL A 33 -14.21 6.98 27.91
CA VAL A 33 -13.04 6.60 28.71
C VAL A 33 -12.51 7.81 29.50
N THR A 34 -12.40 8.97 28.84
CA THR A 34 -11.94 10.23 29.48
C THR A 34 -12.84 10.64 30.64
N GLU A 35 -14.16 10.58 30.46
CA GLU A 35 -15.13 10.91 31.50
C GLU A 35 -15.07 9.91 32.67
N THR A 36 -14.84 8.64 32.37
CA THR A 36 -14.68 7.60 33.40
C THR A 36 -13.40 7.82 34.22
N CYS A 37 -12.29 8.20 33.56
CA CYS A 37 -11.05 8.53 34.24
C CYS A 37 -11.21 9.75 35.17
N LYS A 38 -11.92 10.80 34.73
CA LYS A 38 -12.22 11.97 35.59
C LYS A 38 -13.01 11.59 36.84
N LYS A 39 -14.04 10.76 36.69
CA LYS A 39 -14.83 10.25 37.83
C LYS A 39 -14.02 9.36 38.76
N ALA A 40 -13.06 8.61 38.23
CA ALA A 40 -12.16 7.80 39.04
C ALA A 40 -11.23 8.67 39.89
N LEU A 41 -10.60 9.67 39.28
CA LEU A 41 -9.72 10.63 39.97
C LEU A 41 -10.48 11.43 41.04
N ALA A 42 -11.70 11.90 40.73
CA ALA A 42 -12.54 12.63 41.70
C ALA A 42 -12.99 11.77 42.90
N ALA A 43 -13.00 10.44 42.76
CA ALA A 43 -13.31 9.52 43.85
C ALA A 43 -12.09 9.21 44.74
N GLY A 44 -10.99 9.96 44.62
CA GLY A 44 -9.77 9.77 45.40
C GLY A 44 -8.94 8.56 44.98
N ARG A 45 -9.17 8.03 43.77
CA ARG A 45 -8.36 6.95 43.18
C ARG A 45 -7.20 7.57 42.41
N GLU A 46 -6.28 8.16 43.16
CA GLU A 46 -5.01 8.70 42.64
C GLU A 46 -4.03 7.56 42.37
N GLU A 47 -4.41 6.61 41.52
CA GLU A 47 -3.48 5.66 40.95
C GLU A 47 -2.86 6.31 39.71
N GLU A 48 -1.53 6.27 39.62
CA GLU A 48 -0.73 6.81 38.52
C GLU A 48 -1.26 6.34 37.14
N GLU A 49 -1.82 5.14 37.09
CA GLU A 49 -2.46 4.52 35.92
C GLU A 49 -3.68 5.31 35.41
N TRP A 50 -4.53 5.85 36.28
CA TRP A 50 -5.71 6.64 35.88
C TRP A 50 -5.33 8.01 35.32
N MET A 51 -4.27 8.62 35.86
CA MET A 51 -3.74 9.88 35.33
C MET A 51 -3.09 9.67 33.96
N LYS A 52 -2.28 8.61 33.81
CA LYS A 52 -1.65 8.25 32.53
C LYS A 52 -2.70 7.96 31.45
N LEU A 53 -3.70 7.14 31.75
CA LEU A 53 -4.78 6.81 30.82
C LEU A 53 -5.60 8.05 30.44
N ALA A 54 -5.88 8.95 31.39
CA ALA A 54 -6.59 10.20 31.11
C ALA A 54 -5.80 11.14 30.19
N GLN A 55 -4.49 11.22 30.37
CA GLN A 55 -3.59 12.00 29.51
C GLN A 55 -3.53 11.40 28.09
N GLU A 56 -3.35 10.08 27.97
CA GLU A 56 -3.33 9.39 26.67
C GLU A 56 -4.64 9.58 25.91
N CYS A 57 -5.80 9.45 26.59
CA CYS A 57 -7.09 9.69 25.98
C CYS A 57 -7.26 11.15 25.54
N LYS A 58 -6.89 12.12 26.38
CA LYS A 58 -6.95 13.54 26.00
C LYS A 58 -6.08 13.83 24.77
N ALA A 59 -4.83 13.35 24.76
CA ALA A 59 -3.92 13.53 23.64
C ALA A 59 -4.51 12.94 22.35
N ALA A 60 -5.10 11.75 22.40
CA ALA A 60 -5.74 11.12 21.25
C ALA A 60 -7.10 11.75 20.85
N THR A 61 -7.75 12.54 21.72
CA THR A 61 -8.96 13.32 21.36
C THR A 61 -8.62 14.69 20.77
N GLU A 62 -7.57 15.35 21.30
CA GLU A 62 -7.06 16.64 20.82
C GLU A 62 -6.24 16.51 19.54
N THR A 63 -5.71 15.31 19.28
CA THR A 63 -5.30 14.91 17.94
C THR A 63 -6.57 14.90 17.09
N LYS A 64 -6.87 16.06 16.51
CA LYS A 64 -7.84 16.25 15.42
C LYS A 64 -7.77 14.98 14.59
N VAL A 65 -8.92 14.34 14.32
CA VAL A 65 -9.02 13.30 13.29
C VAL A 65 -8.75 14.01 11.97
N SER A 66 -7.51 14.42 11.76
CA SER A 66 -6.96 14.75 10.47
C SER A 66 -7.03 13.44 9.71
N LEU A 67 -7.59 13.50 8.52
CA LEU A 67 -7.45 12.42 7.56
C LEU A 67 -5.94 12.15 7.43
N ARG A 68 -5.47 11.10 8.11
CA ARG A 68 -4.08 10.66 8.03
C ARG A 68 -3.98 9.88 6.73
N PHE A 69 -3.57 10.58 5.68
CA PHE A 69 -3.10 9.92 4.48
C PHE A 69 -1.73 9.34 4.79
N GLU A 70 -1.64 8.02 4.75
CA GLU A 70 -0.37 7.31 4.85
C GLU A 70 0.01 6.84 3.45
N PHE A 71 1.29 7.01 3.10
CA PHE A 71 1.82 6.44 1.88
C PHE A 71 1.97 4.94 2.06
N VAL A 72 1.26 4.17 1.23
CA VAL A 72 1.37 2.71 1.21
C VAL A 72 2.31 2.34 0.06
N GLU A 73 3.42 1.68 0.40
CA GLU A 73 4.34 1.17 -0.62
C GLU A 73 3.63 0.12 -1.51
N GLY A 74 3.67 0.35 -2.83
CA GLY A 74 3.14 -0.59 -3.81
C GLY A 74 4.15 -1.69 -4.19
N GLN A 75 3.66 -2.73 -4.87
CA GLN A 75 4.47 -3.89 -5.29
C GLN A 75 5.70 -3.51 -6.12
N LEU A 76 5.61 -2.46 -6.93
CA LEU A 76 6.75 -1.92 -7.68
C LEU A 76 7.91 -1.58 -6.75
N LEU A 77 7.66 -0.85 -5.66
CA LEU A 77 8.72 -0.41 -4.75
C LEU A 77 9.36 -1.60 -4.03
N THR A 78 8.55 -2.59 -3.65
CA THR A 78 9.05 -3.85 -3.09
C THR A 78 9.94 -4.60 -4.07
N ALA A 79 9.53 -4.70 -5.34
CA ALA A 79 10.31 -5.37 -6.39
C ALA A 79 11.64 -4.64 -6.67
N LEU A 80 11.62 -3.30 -6.71
CA LEU A 80 12.82 -2.50 -6.90
C LEU A 80 13.86 -2.71 -5.78
N ARG A 81 13.42 -2.87 -4.54
CA ARG A 81 14.33 -3.11 -3.40
C ARG A 81 14.85 -4.55 -3.36
N THR A 82 14.03 -5.52 -3.74
CA THR A 82 14.33 -6.95 -3.60
C THR A 82 14.97 -7.58 -4.83
N GLY A 83 14.92 -6.90 -5.98
CA GLY A 83 15.33 -7.49 -7.26
C GLY A 83 14.31 -8.46 -7.85
N ALA A 84 13.09 -8.51 -7.31
CA ALA A 84 12.04 -9.36 -7.85
C ALA A 84 11.65 -8.94 -9.26
N TRP A 85 11.20 -9.89 -10.07
CA TRP A 85 10.70 -9.61 -11.40
C TRP A 85 9.29 -9.04 -11.31
N LEU A 86 9.00 -8.01 -12.10
CA LEU A 86 7.68 -7.40 -12.18
C LEU A 86 7.11 -7.61 -13.59
N VAL A 87 5.91 -8.17 -13.67
CA VAL A 87 5.18 -8.35 -14.93
C VAL A 87 3.99 -7.41 -14.93
N LEU A 88 3.92 -6.53 -15.93
CA LEU A 88 2.81 -5.62 -16.16
C LEU A 88 1.92 -6.19 -17.25
N ASP A 89 0.75 -6.68 -16.86
CA ASP A 89 -0.25 -7.15 -17.82
C ASP A 89 -1.07 -5.98 -18.39
N GLU A 90 -1.49 -6.10 -19.64
CA GLU A 90 -2.27 -5.11 -20.40
C GLU A 90 -1.77 -3.66 -20.24
N ILE A 91 -0.46 -3.44 -20.38
CA ILE A 91 0.18 -2.13 -20.12
C ILE A 91 -0.43 -0.99 -20.93
N ASN A 92 -1.00 -1.28 -22.10
CA ASN A 92 -1.65 -0.31 -22.97
C ASN A 92 -2.96 0.28 -22.41
N LEU A 93 -3.54 -0.34 -21.37
CA LEU A 93 -4.72 0.16 -20.66
C LEU A 93 -4.36 1.08 -19.48
N ALA A 94 -3.07 1.14 -19.10
CA ALA A 94 -2.63 1.97 -18.00
C ALA A 94 -2.84 3.47 -18.28
N PRO A 95 -3.18 4.26 -17.25
CA PRO A 95 -3.22 5.71 -17.34
C PRO A 95 -1.89 6.32 -17.81
N GLY A 96 -1.97 7.43 -18.54
CA GLY A 96 -0.79 8.05 -19.15
C GLY A 96 0.27 8.51 -18.14
N ASP A 97 -0.15 8.98 -16.97
CA ASP A 97 0.72 9.35 -15.85
C ASP A 97 1.47 8.15 -15.25
N VAL A 98 0.81 7.00 -15.13
CA VAL A 98 1.46 5.73 -14.72
C VAL A 98 2.50 5.31 -15.77
N LEU A 99 2.16 5.40 -17.06
CA LEU A 99 3.08 5.08 -18.14
C LEU A 99 4.31 6.00 -18.14
N GLN A 100 4.16 7.30 -17.86
CA GLN A 100 5.30 8.21 -17.75
C GLN A 100 6.26 7.81 -16.61
N ARG A 101 5.73 7.37 -15.47
CA ARG A 101 6.56 6.87 -14.36
C ARG A 101 7.33 5.61 -14.73
N ILE A 102 6.69 4.68 -15.44
CA ILE A 102 7.35 3.49 -15.97
C ILE A 102 8.43 3.88 -17.00
N ALA A 103 8.18 4.89 -17.83
CA ALA A 103 9.16 5.41 -18.78
C ALA A 103 10.46 5.86 -18.10
N GLY A 104 10.32 6.65 -17.02
CA GLY A 104 11.46 7.09 -16.23
C GLY A 104 12.22 5.93 -15.57
N LEU A 105 11.50 4.90 -15.13
CA LEU A 105 12.13 3.68 -14.60
C LEU A 105 12.93 2.93 -15.68
N LEU A 106 12.39 2.82 -16.89
CA LEU A 106 13.06 2.18 -18.02
C LEU A 106 14.33 2.94 -18.46
N GLU A 107 14.32 4.27 -18.40
CA GLU A 107 15.51 5.10 -18.67
C GLU A 107 16.66 4.79 -17.72
N GLN A 108 16.36 4.74 -16.42
CA GLN A 108 17.35 4.40 -15.40
C GLN A 108 17.88 2.98 -15.63
N GLY A 109 17.00 2.04 -15.99
CA GLY A 109 17.36 0.67 -16.34
C GLY A 109 18.33 0.59 -17.52
N ALA A 110 18.06 1.32 -18.61
CA ALA A 110 18.85 1.31 -19.84
C ALA A 110 20.20 2.02 -19.75
N SER A 111 20.40 2.90 -18.75
CA SER A 111 21.69 3.56 -18.54
C SER A 111 22.81 2.55 -18.28
N THR A 112 23.91 2.66 -19.01
CA THR A 112 25.13 1.86 -18.81
C THR A 112 26.07 2.46 -17.76
N GLU A 113 25.69 3.59 -17.16
CA GLU A 113 26.48 4.20 -16.10
C GLU A 113 26.52 3.30 -14.87
N GLU A 114 27.71 3.17 -14.28
CA GLU A 114 27.93 2.50 -12.99
C GLU A 114 27.40 3.32 -11.81
N SER A 115 26.86 4.51 -12.08
CA SER A 115 26.17 5.35 -11.11
C SER A 115 25.00 4.59 -10.48
N PRO A 116 24.82 4.69 -9.14
CA PRO A 116 23.70 4.03 -8.48
C PRO A 116 22.37 4.56 -9.02
N LYS A 117 21.48 3.64 -9.41
CA LYS A 117 20.19 3.93 -10.05
C LYS A 117 19.09 4.04 -9.00
N TYR A 118 18.24 5.05 -9.13
CA TYR A 118 17.16 5.30 -8.18
C TYR A 118 15.84 5.61 -8.90
N PHE A 119 14.75 5.18 -8.28
CA PHE A 119 13.39 5.57 -8.63
C PHE A 119 12.89 6.62 -7.64
N GLU A 120 12.41 7.77 -8.13
CA GLU A 120 11.95 8.87 -7.29
C GLU A 120 10.44 8.77 -7.02
N VAL A 121 10.06 8.86 -5.75
CA VAL A 121 8.67 8.81 -5.27
C VAL A 121 8.34 10.12 -4.57
N HIS A 122 7.57 10.99 -5.23
CA HIS A 122 7.23 12.31 -4.70
C HIS A 122 6.06 12.27 -3.70
N GLU A 123 5.28 11.19 -3.67
CA GLU A 123 4.12 11.02 -2.81
C GLU A 123 4.45 10.65 -1.37
N ALA A 124 5.66 10.15 -1.12
CA ALA A 124 6.09 9.67 0.20
C ALA A 124 6.54 10.79 1.16
N GLY A 125 6.52 12.07 0.74
CA GLY A 125 6.84 13.21 1.61
C GLY A 125 7.54 14.38 0.90
N GLY A 126 7.68 15.51 1.60
CA GLY A 126 7.98 16.85 1.04
C GLY A 126 9.29 17.04 0.26
N ALA A 127 10.22 16.09 0.28
CA ALA A 127 11.46 16.15 -0.51
C ALA A 127 11.57 15.08 -1.61
N GLY A 128 10.56 14.21 -1.75
CA GLY A 128 10.66 13.00 -2.57
C GLY A 128 11.60 11.95 -1.96
N VAL A 129 11.24 10.68 -2.09
CA VAL A 129 12.03 9.55 -1.60
C VAL A 129 12.72 8.88 -2.78
N LYS A 130 14.03 8.64 -2.67
CA LYS A 130 14.81 7.88 -3.66
C LYS A 130 14.86 6.41 -3.26
N ILE A 131 14.35 5.55 -4.13
CA ILE A 131 14.31 4.10 -3.94
C ILE A 131 15.41 3.48 -4.81
N PRO A 132 16.42 2.80 -4.24
CA PRO A 132 17.47 2.17 -5.04
C PRO A 132 16.88 1.06 -5.91
N ILE A 133 17.33 0.97 -7.15
CA ILE A 133 16.94 -0.08 -8.09
C ILE A 133 17.94 -1.23 -7.95
N HIS A 134 17.46 -2.40 -7.54
CA HIS A 134 18.29 -3.59 -7.40
C HIS A 134 18.85 -4.05 -8.76
N PRO A 135 20.13 -4.45 -8.87
CA PRO A 135 20.74 -4.87 -10.14
C PRO A 135 20.02 -6.05 -10.84
N ASP A 136 19.45 -6.95 -10.05
CA ASP A 136 18.71 -8.13 -10.57
C ASP A 136 17.23 -7.85 -10.88
N PHE A 137 16.74 -6.64 -10.64
CA PHE A 137 15.38 -6.27 -11.00
C PHE A 137 15.15 -6.42 -12.51
N ARG A 138 14.02 -7.00 -12.90
CA ARG A 138 13.59 -7.15 -14.29
C ARG A 138 12.13 -6.72 -14.41
N LEU A 139 11.83 -5.98 -15.47
CA LEU A 139 10.48 -5.53 -15.79
C LEU A 139 10.06 -6.17 -17.12
N PHE A 140 8.94 -6.88 -17.10
CA PHE A 140 8.27 -7.40 -18.28
C PHE A 140 6.93 -6.70 -18.43
N ALA A 141 6.53 -6.44 -19.68
CA ALA A 141 5.23 -5.88 -19.98
C ALA A 141 4.59 -6.69 -21.09
N CYS A 142 3.32 -7.03 -20.90
CA CYS A 142 2.51 -7.76 -21.84
C CYS A 142 1.43 -6.82 -22.37
N MET A 143 1.13 -6.94 -23.67
CA MET A 143 -0.05 -6.33 -24.25
C MET A 143 -0.58 -7.25 -25.33
N ASN A 144 -1.90 -7.37 -25.39
CA ASN A 144 -2.52 -8.08 -26.49
C ASN A 144 -2.44 -7.22 -27.77
N PRO A 145 -2.18 -7.81 -28.94
CA PRO A 145 -2.07 -7.05 -30.18
C PRO A 145 -3.35 -6.25 -30.45
N SER A 146 -3.18 -4.99 -30.84
CA SER A 146 -4.29 -4.04 -31.00
C SER A 146 -5.17 -4.31 -32.23
N HIS A 147 -4.76 -5.20 -33.13
CA HIS A 147 -5.51 -5.53 -34.35
C HIS A 147 -6.69 -6.49 -34.13
N LEU A 148 -6.85 -7.07 -32.94
CA LEU A 148 -7.93 -8.02 -32.62
C LEU A 148 -9.22 -7.39 -32.04
N GLY A 149 -9.37 -6.05 -32.00
CA GLY A 149 -10.67 -5.48 -31.64
C GLY A 149 -10.75 -3.95 -31.49
N PRO A 150 -11.95 -3.37 -31.57
CA PRO A 150 -12.20 -1.91 -31.61
C PRO A 150 -11.90 -1.14 -30.31
N ALA A 151 -11.35 -1.80 -29.27
CA ALA A 151 -11.17 -1.24 -27.93
C ALA A 151 -9.71 -1.19 -27.45
N LYS A 152 -8.71 -1.37 -28.33
CA LYS A 152 -7.31 -1.47 -27.91
C LYS A 152 -6.51 -0.24 -28.34
N LYS A 153 -6.25 0.67 -27.40
CA LYS A 153 -5.33 1.80 -27.60
C LYS A 153 -3.91 1.26 -27.82
N PRO A 154 -3.16 1.75 -28.83
CA PRO A 154 -1.76 1.41 -28.97
C PRO A 154 -0.94 2.03 -27.83
N LEU A 155 0.15 1.37 -27.45
CA LEU A 155 1.10 1.96 -26.51
C LEU A 155 1.69 3.24 -27.13
N PRO A 156 1.76 4.38 -26.41
CA PRO A 156 2.35 5.61 -26.93
C PRO A 156 3.77 5.38 -27.42
N ALA A 157 4.12 5.91 -28.60
CA ALA A 157 5.39 5.64 -29.27
C ALA A 157 6.62 5.93 -28.39
N GLY A 158 6.58 6.98 -27.56
CA GLY A 158 7.69 7.32 -26.67
C GLY A 158 7.91 6.34 -25.51
N ILE A 159 6.87 5.59 -25.10
CA ILE A 159 6.99 4.50 -24.12
C ILE A 159 7.43 3.24 -24.85
N ARG A 160 6.79 2.96 -25.98
CA ARG A 160 7.06 1.82 -26.84
C ARG A 160 8.54 1.70 -27.20
N ALA A 161 9.17 2.82 -27.57
CA ALA A 161 10.58 2.89 -27.95
C ALA A 161 11.57 2.58 -26.80
N ARG A 162 11.10 2.48 -25.55
CA ARG A 162 11.93 2.14 -24.37
C ARG A 162 11.87 0.67 -24.01
N PHE A 163 11.01 -0.09 -24.68
CA PHE A 163 10.92 -1.54 -24.53
C PHE A 163 11.67 -2.26 -25.66
N CYS A 164 12.17 -3.44 -25.35
CA CYS A 164 12.49 -4.45 -26.35
C CYS A 164 11.23 -5.28 -26.57
N GLU A 165 10.63 -5.19 -27.75
CA GLU A 165 9.37 -5.86 -28.06
C GLU A 165 9.60 -7.20 -28.75
N TYR A 166 8.88 -8.21 -28.28
CA TYR A 166 8.79 -9.51 -28.94
C TYR A 166 7.33 -9.78 -29.29
N TYR A 167 7.08 -10.11 -30.55
CA TYR A 167 5.78 -10.57 -31.00
C TYR A 167 5.73 -12.08 -30.91
N VAL A 168 4.69 -12.60 -30.28
CA VAL A 168 4.43 -14.03 -30.16
C VAL A 168 3.16 -14.31 -30.92
N ASP A 169 3.27 -15.14 -31.97
CA ASP A 169 2.12 -15.60 -32.75
C ASP A 169 1.24 -16.54 -31.92
N GLU A 170 -0.05 -16.58 -32.24
CA GLU A 170 -0.94 -17.59 -31.67
C GLU A 170 -0.54 -18.99 -32.16
N VAL A 171 -0.56 -19.96 -31.24
CA VAL A 171 -0.34 -21.36 -31.58
C VAL A 171 -1.60 -21.87 -32.28
N VAL A 172 -1.50 -22.10 -33.60
CA VAL A 172 -2.61 -22.53 -34.45
C VAL A 172 -2.45 -23.95 -35.00
N GLU A 173 -1.29 -24.56 -34.81
CA GLU A 173 -1.02 -25.91 -35.32
C GLU A 173 -1.66 -26.97 -34.44
N ASP A 174 -2.52 -27.80 -35.05
CA ASP A 174 -3.23 -28.89 -34.35
C ASP A 174 -2.26 -29.81 -33.60
N ALA A 175 -1.06 -30.05 -34.14
CA ALA A 175 -0.05 -30.89 -33.49
C ALA A 175 0.43 -30.30 -32.16
N ASP A 176 0.71 -28.99 -32.11
CA ASP A 176 1.13 -28.29 -30.90
C ASP A 176 -0.03 -28.17 -29.90
N LEU A 177 -1.24 -27.92 -30.39
CA LEU A 177 -2.46 -27.86 -29.58
C LEU A 177 -2.77 -29.21 -28.94
N ILE A 178 -2.60 -30.32 -29.67
CA ILE A 178 -2.76 -31.66 -29.13
C ILE A 178 -1.75 -31.90 -28.01
N GLN A 179 -0.47 -31.54 -28.19
CA GLN A 179 0.55 -31.69 -27.14
C GLN A 179 0.17 -30.96 -25.84
N LEU A 180 -0.33 -29.73 -25.93
CA LEU A 180 -0.77 -28.94 -24.77
C LEU A 180 -1.89 -29.60 -23.96
N VAL A 181 -2.77 -30.36 -24.62
CA VAL A 181 -3.91 -31.03 -23.99
C VAL A 181 -3.54 -32.43 -23.49
N THR A 182 -2.59 -33.10 -24.12
CA THR A 182 -2.19 -34.47 -23.76
C THR A 182 -1.15 -34.56 -22.66
N ASP A 183 -0.31 -33.52 -22.47
CA ASP A 183 0.77 -33.50 -21.46
C ASP A 183 0.34 -32.88 -20.10
N GLY A 184 -0.96 -32.91 -19.78
CA GLY A 184 -1.54 -32.39 -18.53
C GLY A 184 -1.91 -33.44 -17.50
#